data_AF-A0A067QE76-F1
#
_entry.id   AF-A0A067QE76-F1
#
_cell.length_a   1.000
_cell.length_b   1.000
_cell.length_c   1.000
_cell.angle_alpha   90.00
_cell.angle_beta   90.00
_cell.angle_gamma   90.00
#
_symmetry.space_group_name_H-M   'P 1'
#
loop_
_entity.id
_entity.type
_entity.pdbx_description
1 polymer ?
#
loop_
_entity_poly.entity_id
_entity_poly.type
_entity_poly.pdbx_seq_one_letter_code
_entity_poly.pdbx_strand_id
1 'polypeptide(L)'
;MSSGDELASYEPTTPFRAAPPNPPPRVRRATSQGAVAGPSKPKAVARKVPAKRTSSRRSPEPSEIDEPDGAIEISSDSGEPTVLQPANKGKRKKGETRAANGRPPSKDKGKEKEMAEPPPKRAKKAPPPEDVVEVDEVEVEAVEESAAEEALPTTRLPRASVANGKRKSVKPPPVQAVDDDATTRQLERLRKQRDDALHQRDEFSTQIEALSKIRHTEAELALEQQSLQYEARLQTQESLIKELTTQLARVEPLARSGTTSSLHFLTREAADEEKRALERDLQKWKDAVREKHETTAQKDKRIAELEQTEKDLRLELNAEIERSKQVLAAARREPPPSATRGKPRPKGGNKDETPEGRVIRFYEDTTNLLVTNHVVERSPYPDVTDQDASFTCVYTHSETNNALNFTLRLFWDELPNESGEPEMVQKVKYTPHNLEHESPEFRDSLGFLSGVFTFERDQLHVFLKTVADRLGPPRVEDSGIEESMEMDDS
;
A
#
# COMPACT_ATOMS: atom_id res chain seq x y z
N MET A 1 -50.57 -50.92 -21.11
CA MET A 1 -49.17 -50.93 -20.66
C MET A 1 -48.60 -49.57 -21.05
N SER A 2 -48.60 -48.53 -20.21
CA SER A 2 -48.47 -48.39 -18.74
C SER A 2 -47.03 -48.34 -18.24
N SER A 3 -46.41 -47.18 -18.44
CA SER A 3 -45.38 -46.50 -17.62
C SER A 3 -45.19 -45.12 -18.29
N GLY A 4 -45.47 -43.98 -17.66
CA GLY A 4 -45.68 -43.74 -16.25
C GLY A 4 -44.35 -43.54 -15.56
N ASP A 5 -43.78 -42.34 -15.73
CA ASP A 5 -42.76 -41.80 -14.85
C ASP A 5 -43.10 -40.34 -14.53
N GLU A 6 -42.85 -39.96 -13.29
CA GLU A 6 -43.58 -38.92 -12.57
C GLU A 6 -42.60 -38.13 -11.67
N LEU A 7 -42.90 -36.85 -11.43
CA LEU A 7 -42.28 -35.99 -10.42
C LEU A 7 -40.74 -35.82 -10.42
N ALA A 8 -40.31 -34.67 -10.96
CA ALA A 8 -39.19 -33.91 -10.38
C ALA A 8 -39.48 -32.40 -10.47
N SER A 9 -40.55 -31.95 -9.81
CA SER A 9 -40.84 -30.52 -9.61
C SER A 9 -39.83 -29.90 -8.64
N TYR A 10 -38.73 -29.38 -9.18
CA TYR A 10 -37.77 -28.60 -8.39
C TYR A 10 -38.35 -27.22 -8.05
N GLU A 11 -38.74 -27.04 -6.78
CA GLU A 11 -38.94 -25.70 -6.23
C GLU A 11 -37.58 -24.99 -6.10
N PRO A 12 -37.42 -23.74 -6.58
CA PRO A 12 -36.20 -22.98 -6.38
C PRO A 12 -36.14 -22.44 -4.94
N THR A 13 -35.45 -23.18 -4.05
CA THR A 13 -35.13 -22.75 -2.69
C THR A 13 -34.08 -21.64 -2.66
N THR A 14 -34.45 -20.46 -3.17
CA THR A 14 -33.71 -19.22 -2.95
C THR A 14 -34.09 -18.65 -1.57
N PRO A 15 -33.15 -18.47 -0.63
CA PRO A 15 -33.47 -17.92 0.69
C PRO A 15 -33.88 -16.45 0.55
N PHE A 16 -35.07 -16.13 1.07
CA PHE A 16 -35.65 -14.79 1.03
C PHE A 16 -34.80 -13.79 1.82
N ARG A 17 -33.95 -13.03 1.12
CA ARG A 17 -33.12 -11.98 1.71
C ARG A 17 -33.99 -10.74 1.95
N ALA A 18 -34.44 -10.57 3.19
CA ALA A 18 -35.21 -9.39 3.59
C ALA A 18 -34.43 -8.10 3.27
N ALA A 19 -35.07 -7.18 2.55
CA ALA A 19 -34.48 -5.89 2.22
C ALA A 19 -34.26 -5.06 3.50
N PRO A 20 -33.09 -4.42 3.68
CA PRO A 20 -32.87 -3.53 4.83
C PRO A 20 -33.82 -2.33 4.76
N PRO A 21 -34.35 -1.85 5.89
CA PRO A 21 -35.27 -0.72 5.91
C PRO A 21 -34.58 0.56 5.42
N ASN A 22 -35.27 1.31 4.56
CA ASN A 22 -34.78 2.57 4.00
C ASN A 22 -34.37 3.54 5.12
N PRO A 23 -33.18 4.16 5.07
CA PRO A 23 -32.81 5.21 6.01
C PRO A 23 -33.72 6.43 5.84
N PRO A 24 -34.11 7.11 6.95
CA PRO A 24 -35.01 8.26 6.87
C PRO A 24 -34.39 9.43 6.10
N PRO A 25 -35.20 10.27 5.43
CA PRO A 25 -34.71 11.35 4.58
C PRO A 25 -33.87 12.36 5.37
N ARG A 26 -32.59 12.47 5.00
CA ARG A 26 -31.61 13.34 5.65
C ARG A 26 -31.96 14.81 5.36
N VAL A 27 -32.62 15.48 6.31
CA VAL A 27 -33.03 16.88 6.20
C VAL A 27 -31.81 17.76 5.89
N ARG A 28 -31.77 18.33 4.68
CA ARG A 28 -30.72 19.26 4.26
C ARG A 28 -30.78 20.52 5.12
N ARG A 29 -29.82 20.68 6.03
CA ARG A 29 -29.69 21.88 6.86
C ARG A 29 -29.24 23.05 5.99
N ALA A 30 -30.06 24.10 5.93
CA ALA A 30 -29.78 25.26 5.10
C ALA A 30 -28.46 25.95 5.48
N THR A 31 -27.64 26.25 4.48
CA THR A 31 -26.42 27.05 4.59
C THR A 31 -26.78 28.54 4.73
N SER A 32 -26.95 29.00 5.97
CA SER A 32 -27.08 30.43 6.23
C SER A 32 -25.74 31.15 6.00
N GLN A 33 -25.70 31.98 4.96
CA GLN A 33 -24.68 33.00 4.81
C GLN A 33 -24.74 33.96 6.01
N GLY A 34 -23.59 34.30 6.58
CA GLY A 34 -23.48 35.16 7.75
C GLY A 34 -22.12 35.82 7.84
N ALA A 35 -21.87 36.81 6.98
CA ALA A 35 -20.67 37.63 7.08
C ALA A 35 -20.77 38.53 8.32
N VAL A 36 -19.90 38.31 9.31
CA VAL A 36 -19.77 39.19 10.48
C VAL A 36 -18.33 39.64 10.60
N ALA A 37 -18.13 40.96 10.51
CA ALA A 37 -16.84 41.60 10.76
C ALA A 37 -16.57 41.67 12.28
N GLY A 38 -15.37 41.30 12.71
CA GLY A 38 -14.96 41.35 14.12
C GLY A 38 -13.45 41.18 14.30
N PRO A 39 -12.72 42.14 14.93
CA PRO A 39 -11.26 42.11 14.98
C PRO A 39 -10.71 41.60 16.32
N SER A 40 -9.75 40.67 16.29
CA SER A 40 -8.90 40.33 17.44
C SER A 40 -7.49 39.92 17.00
N LYS A 41 -6.46 40.59 17.55
CA LYS A 41 -5.07 40.09 17.54
C LYS A 41 -4.95 38.95 18.57
N PRO A 42 -3.97 38.05 18.43
CA PRO A 42 -3.00 37.98 19.53
C PRO A 42 -1.52 37.88 19.11
N LYS A 43 -0.68 38.13 20.11
CA LYS A 43 0.80 38.18 20.07
C LYS A 43 1.46 36.92 19.51
N ALA A 44 2.60 37.12 18.88
CA ALA A 44 3.62 36.10 18.71
C ALA A 44 4.17 35.63 20.08
N VAL A 45 4.35 34.31 20.23
CA VAL A 45 5.28 33.72 21.20
C VAL A 45 6.11 32.68 20.46
N ALA A 46 7.43 32.90 20.40
CA ALA A 46 8.35 31.92 19.87
C ALA A 46 8.59 30.82 20.89
N ARG A 47 8.53 29.55 20.48
CA ARG A 47 9.20 28.43 21.17
C ARG A 47 9.82 27.47 20.15
N LYS A 48 10.82 26.74 20.62
CA LYS A 48 11.97 26.30 19.82
C LYS A 48 12.17 24.78 19.99
N VAL A 49 12.22 24.05 18.88
CA VAL A 49 12.89 22.72 18.70
C VAL A 49 12.25 21.52 19.47
N PRO A 50 12.67 20.24 19.27
CA PRO A 50 11.94 19.30 18.39
C PRO A 50 11.57 17.95 19.03
N ALA A 51 10.85 17.09 18.28
CA ALA A 51 10.86 15.64 18.51
C ALA A 51 10.78 14.86 17.18
N LYS A 52 11.49 13.72 17.12
CA LYS A 52 11.58 12.82 15.95
C LYS A 52 10.24 12.13 15.69
N ARG A 53 9.90 11.90 14.41
CA ARG A 53 9.09 10.74 13.99
C ARG A 53 9.94 9.85 13.11
N THR A 54 10.21 8.64 13.59
CA THR A 54 10.84 7.58 12.81
C THR A 54 9.81 6.97 11.88
N SER A 55 10.00 7.14 10.57
CA SER A 55 9.26 6.38 9.56
C SER A 55 10.01 5.08 9.32
N SER A 56 9.47 3.94 9.74
CA SER A 56 9.93 2.64 9.27
C SER A 56 9.57 2.51 7.79
N ARG A 57 10.56 2.17 6.96
CA ARG A 57 10.40 1.97 5.52
C ARG A 57 10.37 0.47 5.29
N ARG A 58 9.25 -0.04 4.75
CA ARG A 58 9.04 -1.45 4.44
C ARG A 58 9.89 -1.81 3.21
N SER A 59 10.78 -2.79 3.34
CA SER A 59 11.49 -3.38 2.19
C SER A 59 10.55 -4.34 1.45
N PRO A 60 10.65 -4.47 0.11
CA PRO A 60 9.96 -5.53 -0.62
C PRO A 60 10.68 -6.88 -0.43
N GLU A 61 9.91 -7.96 -0.36
CA GLU A 61 10.43 -9.33 -0.40
C GLU A 61 10.95 -9.71 -1.81
N PRO A 62 11.89 -10.65 -1.90
CA PRO A 62 12.33 -11.21 -3.18
C PRO A 62 11.30 -12.20 -3.72
N SER A 63 11.01 -12.11 -5.02
CA SER A 63 10.26 -13.11 -5.76
C SER A 63 10.96 -14.47 -5.75
N GLU A 64 10.17 -15.54 -5.64
CA GLU A 64 10.63 -16.91 -5.88
C GLU A 64 11.15 -17.05 -7.33
N ILE A 65 12.14 -17.92 -7.52
CA ILE A 65 12.74 -18.20 -8.82
C ILE A 65 12.24 -19.57 -9.26
N ASP A 66 11.50 -19.63 -10.36
CA ASP A 66 11.10 -20.87 -11.01
C ASP A 66 12.32 -21.74 -11.34
N GLU A 67 12.26 -23.02 -10.98
CA GLU A 67 13.20 -24.02 -11.47
C GLU A 67 12.87 -24.36 -12.93
N PRO A 68 13.81 -24.18 -13.89
CA PRO A 68 13.60 -24.66 -15.25
C PRO A 68 13.80 -26.18 -15.28
N ASP A 69 12.69 -26.92 -15.42
CA ASP A 69 12.68 -28.38 -15.59
C ASP A 69 13.30 -28.75 -16.95
N GLY A 70 14.62 -28.98 -16.94
CA GLY A 70 15.46 -29.10 -18.13
C GLY A 70 15.95 -30.52 -18.35
N ALA A 71 15.20 -31.31 -19.11
CA ALA A 71 15.61 -32.66 -19.52
C ALA A 71 16.89 -32.62 -20.38
N ILE A 72 18.01 -33.09 -19.82
CA ILE A 72 19.28 -33.26 -20.55
C ILE A 72 19.29 -34.64 -21.19
N GLU A 73 18.99 -34.71 -22.49
CA GLU A 73 19.28 -35.92 -23.29
C GLU A 73 20.79 -36.13 -23.41
N ILE A 74 21.26 -37.30 -22.98
CA ILE A 74 22.65 -37.71 -23.10
C ILE A 74 22.85 -38.31 -24.49
N SER A 75 23.36 -37.51 -25.44
CA SER A 75 23.88 -38.04 -26.72
C SER A 75 25.39 -38.29 -26.63
N SER A 76 25.75 -39.57 -26.60
CA SER A 76 27.14 -40.02 -26.67
C SER A 76 27.69 -39.80 -28.08
N ASP A 77 28.83 -39.11 -28.22
CA ASP A 77 29.70 -39.27 -29.38
C ASP A 77 31.18 -39.40 -28.96
N SER A 78 31.94 -40.12 -29.77
CA SER A 78 33.16 -40.82 -29.42
C SER A 78 34.36 -40.27 -30.20
N GLY A 79 35.34 -39.69 -29.50
CA GLY A 79 36.58 -39.18 -30.10
C GLY A 79 37.82 -39.44 -29.24
N GLU A 80 38.58 -40.49 -29.59
CA GLU A 80 39.85 -40.89 -28.95
C GLU A 80 41.06 -40.00 -29.41
N PRO A 81 42.30 -40.16 -28.87
CA PRO A 81 43.06 -39.00 -28.38
C PRO A 81 44.35 -38.67 -29.15
N THR A 82 45.04 -37.59 -28.78
CA THR A 82 46.40 -37.27 -29.27
C THR A 82 47.33 -36.67 -28.21
N VAL A 83 47.86 -37.55 -27.36
CA VAL A 83 49.32 -37.82 -27.18
C VAL A 83 50.33 -36.65 -27.34
N LEU A 84 51.11 -36.42 -26.26
CA LEU A 84 52.47 -35.84 -26.12
C LEU A 84 52.74 -34.30 -25.94
N GLN A 85 53.09 -33.99 -24.68
CA GLN A 85 54.11 -33.08 -24.10
C GLN A 85 55.43 -32.81 -24.89
N PRO A 86 56.39 -31.94 -24.41
CA PRO A 86 56.37 -30.94 -23.31
C PRO A 86 57.11 -29.57 -23.56
N ALA A 87 56.99 -28.68 -22.56
CA ALA A 87 58.01 -27.70 -22.05
C ALA A 87 58.48 -26.47 -22.87
N ASN A 88 58.45 -25.28 -22.22
CA ASN A 88 59.70 -24.55 -21.92
C ASN A 88 59.60 -23.42 -20.87
N LYS A 89 60.77 -23.02 -20.34
CA LYS A 89 60.98 -21.97 -19.32
C LYS A 89 61.14 -20.58 -19.97
N GLY A 90 60.71 -19.49 -19.31
CA GLY A 90 60.96 -18.12 -19.78
C GLY A 90 60.91 -17.06 -18.66
N LYS A 91 61.88 -16.13 -18.63
CA LYS A 91 62.03 -15.09 -17.60
C LYS A 91 61.58 -13.70 -18.08
N ARG A 92 61.06 -12.88 -17.15
CA ARG A 92 61.22 -11.41 -17.00
C ARG A 92 61.61 -10.57 -18.24
N LYS A 93 60.86 -9.49 -18.52
CA LYS A 93 61.42 -8.12 -18.40
C LYS A 93 60.37 -6.98 -18.35
N LYS A 94 60.92 -5.79 -18.09
CA LYS A 94 60.33 -4.50 -17.71
C LYS A 94 60.43 -3.50 -18.88
N GLY A 95 59.50 -2.54 -18.96
CA GLY A 95 59.52 -1.35 -19.83
C GLY A 95 58.10 -0.79 -19.92
N GLU A 96 57.70 0.39 -19.42
CA GLU A 96 58.35 1.67 -19.08
C GLU A 96 58.54 2.65 -20.27
N THR A 97 58.02 3.88 -20.08
CA THR A 97 58.06 5.07 -20.97
C THR A 97 57.12 5.00 -22.21
N ARG A 98 56.52 6.11 -22.70
CA ARG A 98 56.60 7.57 -22.39
C ARG A 98 55.26 8.23 -22.86
N ALA A 99 54.60 9.12 -22.11
CA ALA A 99 54.62 10.61 -22.17
C ALA A 99 54.30 11.24 -23.56
N ALA A 100 53.79 12.47 -23.73
CA ALA A 100 53.37 13.58 -22.84
C ALA A 100 52.15 14.30 -23.51
N ASN A 101 51.49 15.39 -23.07
CA ASN A 101 51.71 16.52 -22.14
C ASN A 101 50.39 16.80 -21.37
N GLY A 102 50.09 17.89 -20.64
CA GLY A 102 50.72 19.18 -20.29
C GLY A 102 49.76 20.36 -20.60
N ARG A 103 49.65 21.48 -19.85
CA ARG A 103 50.25 21.93 -18.57
C ARG A 103 49.43 23.16 -18.04
N PRO A 104 49.32 23.44 -16.71
CA PRO A 104 48.56 24.59 -16.14
C PRO A 104 49.47 25.85 -15.95
N PRO A 105 49.12 27.03 -15.32
CA PRO A 105 48.83 27.17 -13.86
C PRO A 105 48.07 28.43 -13.30
N SER A 106 47.54 28.34 -12.06
CA SER A 106 47.50 29.42 -11.03
C SER A 106 47.14 28.80 -9.65
N LYS A 107 47.98 28.81 -8.60
CA LYS A 107 48.43 29.89 -7.69
C LYS A 107 47.33 30.52 -6.83
N ASP A 108 47.22 30.06 -5.57
CA ASP A 108 47.34 30.93 -4.38
C ASP A 108 47.56 30.14 -3.07
N LYS A 109 47.77 30.88 -1.97
CA LYS A 109 48.97 30.82 -1.13
C LYS A 109 48.64 31.13 0.35
N GLY A 110 49.23 30.37 1.30
CA GLY A 110 49.30 30.70 2.74
C GLY A 110 48.35 29.89 3.65
N LYS A 111 48.67 29.63 4.93
CA LYS A 111 49.88 29.95 5.73
C LYS A 111 49.94 29.00 6.95
N GLU A 112 51.13 28.61 7.40
CA GLU A 112 51.34 27.67 8.53
C GLU A 112 51.09 28.27 9.92
N LYS A 113 50.86 27.40 10.92
CA LYS A 113 51.55 27.50 12.24
C LYS A 113 51.55 26.20 13.08
N GLU A 114 52.76 25.67 13.23
CA GLU A 114 53.42 24.95 14.35
C GLU A 114 52.66 24.17 15.46
N MET A 115 53.16 22.93 15.65
CA MET A 115 53.56 22.24 16.89
C MET A 115 52.58 22.01 18.07
N ALA A 116 52.33 20.72 18.35
CA ALA A 116 52.53 20.11 19.67
C ALA A 116 52.81 18.59 19.58
N GLU A 117 53.94 18.15 20.13
CA GLU A 117 54.27 16.77 20.54
C GLU A 117 53.81 16.55 22.02
N PRO A 118 53.98 15.37 22.69
CA PRO A 118 54.08 13.94 22.30
C PRO A 118 53.14 13.10 23.25
N PRO A 119 53.46 11.92 23.89
CA PRO A 119 54.33 10.76 23.62
C PRO A 119 53.52 9.40 23.68
N PRO A 120 53.93 8.23 24.26
CA PRO A 120 53.99 6.99 23.46
C PRO A 120 53.29 5.73 24.04
N LYS A 121 53.46 4.62 23.30
CA LYS A 121 52.97 3.24 23.51
C LYS A 121 53.15 2.67 24.94
N ARG A 122 52.17 1.89 25.40
CA ARG A 122 52.36 0.75 26.34
C ARG A 122 51.61 -0.49 25.86
N ALA A 123 52.08 -1.66 26.28
CA ALA A 123 51.67 -2.97 25.75
C ALA A 123 51.10 -3.90 26.84
N LYS A 124 50.50 -5.01 26.38
CA LYS A 124 50.14 -6.24 27.11
C LYS A 124 49.10 -6.13 28.25
N LYS A 125 47.94 -6.75 28.03
CA LYS A 125 47.44 -7.82 28.92
C LYS A 125 46.45 -8.73 28.18
N ALA A 126 46.63 -10.04 28.31
CA ALA A 126 45.61 -11.05 28.01
C ALA A 126 45.01 -11.55 29.33
N PRO A 127 43.74 -12.01 29.31
CA PRO A 127 43.28 -13.09 30.18
C PRO A 127 42.84 -14.36 29.38
N PRO A 128 42.57 -15.49 30.07
CA PRO A 128 42.58 -16.86 29.51
C PRO A 128 41.17 -17.41 29.14
N PRO A 129 41.02 -18.67 28.69
CA PRO A 129 39.80 -19.20 28.08
C PRO A 129 38.93 -20.05 29.03
N GLU A 130 37.80 -20.52 28.49
CA GLU A 130 36.94 -21.64 28.93
C GLU A 130 36.29 -21.54 30.32
N ASP A 131 34.95 -21.43 30.36
CA ASP A 131 34.14 -22.53 30.93
C ASP A 131 32.63 -22.44 30.61
N VAL A 132 32.06 -23.65 30.46
CA VAL A 132 30.70 -24.12 30.79
C VAL A 132 29.44 -23.32 30.39
N VAL A 133 28.67 -23.99 29.54
CA VAL A 133 27.20 -24.01 29.37
C VAL A 133 26.38 -23.55 30.58
N GLU A 134 25.47 -22.59 30.38
CA GLU A 134 24.23 -22.52 31.16
C GLU A 134 23.08 -22.17 30.20
N VAL A 135 21.99 -22.93 30.32
CA VAL A 135 20.78 -22.79 29.48
C VAL A 135 19.83 -21.88 30.26
N ASP A 136 19.51 -20.71 29.71
CA ASP A 136 18.46 -19.86 30.27
C ASP A 136 17.10 -20.55 30.03
N GLU A 137 16.65 -21.26 31.07
CA GLU A 137 15.33 -21.82 31.20
C GLU A 137 14.34 -20.67 31.33
N VAL A 138 13.66 -20.32 30.23
CA VAL A 138 12.61 -19.30 30.24
C VAL A 138 11.38 -19.87 30.94
N GLU A 139 11.38 -19.77 32.27
CA GLU A 139 10.25 -20.09 33.12
C GLU A 139 9.06 -19.20 32.72
N VAL A 140 8.02 -19.84 32.17
CA VAL A 140 6.78 -19.15 31.77
C VAL A 140 5.96 -18.88 33.02
N GLU A 141 6.30 -17.80 33.73
CA GLU A 141 5.56 -17.35 34.90
C GLU A 141 4.15 -16.93 34.49
N ALA A 142 3.15 -17.74 34.89
CA ALA A 142 1.75 -17.49 34.58
C ALA A 142 1.26 -16.25 35.33
N VAL A 143 0.98 -15.16 34.58
CA VAL A 143 0.43 -13.94 35.16
C VAL A 143 -1.02 -14.18 35.58
N GLU A 144 -1.23 -14.37 36.88
CA GLU A 144 -2.55 -14.47 37.50
C GLU A 144 -3.41 -13.21 37.29
N GLU A 145 -4.72 -13.40 37.28
CA GLU A 145 -5.71 -12.32 37.20
C GLU A 145 -5.66 -11.39 38.43
N SER A 146 -4.93 -10.28 38.30
CA SER A 146 -4.95 -9.19 39.27
C SER A 146 -6.12 -8.23 39.00
N ALA A 147 -7.27 -8.53 39.59
CA ALA A 147 -8.41 -7.62 39.62
C ALA A 147 -8.12 -6.43 40.56
N ALA A 148 -7.60 -5.33 40.01
CA ALA A 148 -7.36 -4.09 40.73
C ALA A 148 -8.40 -3.01 40.37
N GLU A 149 -9.29 -2.68 41.30
CA GLU A 149 -10.18 -1.53 41.20
C GLU A 149 -9.38 -0.21 41.20
N GLU A 150 -9.22 0.42 40.03
CA GLU A 150 -8.48 1.69 39.95
C GLU A 150 -9.36 2.88 40.38
N ALA A 151 -9.04 3.44 41.56
CA ALA A 151 -9.81 4.51 42.19
C ALA A 151 -9.69 5.87 41.47
N LEU A 152 -10.83 6.53 41.27
CA LEU A 152 -10.92 7.82 40.58
C LEU A 152 -10.18 8.96 41.33
N PRO A 153 -9.34 9.77 40.65
CA PRO A 153 -8.66 10.91 41.25
C PRO A 153 -9.62 12.09 41.46
N THR A 154 -9.98 12.37 42.71
CA THR A 154 -10.85 13.49 43.09
C THR A 154 -10.11 14.84 43.10
N THR A 155 -10.21 15.58 42.00
CA THR A 155 -9.64 16.94 41.89
C THR A 155 -10.40 17.94 42.77
N ARG A 156 -9.72 18.45 43.81
CA ARG A 156 -10.26 19.43 44.77
C ARG A 156 -10.47 20.80 44.13
N LEU A 157 -11.67 21.37 44.27
CA LEU A 157 -11.94 22.78 43.97
C LEU A 157 -11.52 23.71 45.13
N PRO A 158 -10.98 24.90 44.87
CA PRO A 158 -10.59 25.85 45.91
C PRO A 158 -11.81 26.52 46.57
N ARG A 159 -11.79 26.56 47.89
CA ARG A 159 -12.85 27.08 48.76
C ARG A 159 -12.81 28.62 48.80
N ALA A 160 -13.71 29.27 48.07
CA ALA A 160 -13.87 30.74 48.13
C ALA A 160 -14.44 31.20 49.48
N SER A 161 -13.93 32.32 49.99
CA SER A 161 -14.18 32.82 51.35
C SER A 161 -15.56 33.45 51.53
N VAL A 162 -16.23 33.10 52.64
CA VAL A 162 -17.47 33.74 53.09
C VAL A 162 -17.17 35.14 53.64
N ALA A 163 -17.62 36.19 52.95
CA ALA A 163 -17.58 37.57 53.45
C ALA A 163 -18.97 37.98 53.96
N ASN A 164 -19.06 38.25 55.26
CA ASN A 164 -20.30 38.52 55.97
C ASN A 164 -20.84 39.93 55.67
N GLY A 165 -22.06 40.06 55.13
CA GLY A 165 -22.61 41.33 54.64
C GLY A 165 -24.06 41.59 55.05
N LYS A 166 -24.33 41.80 56.34
CA LYS A 166 -25.66 42.26 56.82
C LYS A 166 -26.07 43.58 56.14
N ARG A 167 -27.21 43.62 55.44
CA ARG A 167 -28.07 44.83 55.37
C ARG A 167 -29.51 44.56 54.88
N LYS A 168 -30.44 44.92 55.77
CA LYS A 168 -31.78 45.51 55.54
C LYS A 168 -32.79 44.73 54.68
N SER A 169 -33.83 44.28 55.37
CA SER A 169 -35.15 43.92 54.85
C SER A 169 -35.73 44.97 53.89
N VAL A 170 -36.07 44.54 52.68
CA VAL A 170 -36.96 45.23 51.74
C VAL A 170 -38.08 44.24 51.37
N LYS A 171 -39.30 44.73 51.23
CA LYS A 171 -40.49 43.91 50.96
C LYS A 171 -40.38 43.14 49.64
N PRO A 172 -40.93 41.92 49.51
CA PRO A 172 -40.94 41.18 48.26
C PRO A 172 -41.86 41.86 47.23
N PRO A 173 -41.39 42.12 45.99
CA PRO A 173 -42.26 42.44 44.86
C PRO A 173 -42.90 41.16 44.28
N PRO A 174 -44.17 41.16 43.87
CA PRO A 174 -44.88 39.96 43.42
C PRO A 174 -44.77 39.73 41.90
N VAL A 175 -43.57 39.43 41.38
CA VAL A 175 -43.38 39.14 39.93
C VAL A 175 -42.25 38.12 39.69
N GLN A 176 -42.55 36.83 39.61
CA GLN A 176 -41.69 35.80 39.00
C GLN A 176 -42.53 34.70 38.33
N ALA A 177 -42.96 34.98 37.08
CA ALA A 177 -43.51 33.99 36.14
C ALA A 177 -42.70 33.96 34.82
N VAL A 178 -41.51 34.57 34.84
CA VAL A 178 -40.60 34.70 33.68
C VAL A 178 -39.35 33.83 33.86
N ASP A 179 -39.07 33.37 35.08
CA ASP A 179 -37.93 32.52 35.41
C ASP A 179 -38.15 31.04 35.02
N ASP A 180 -39.40 30.60 34.89
CA ASP A 180 -39.74 29.25 34.38
C ASP A 180 -39.34 29.11 32.90
N ASP A 181 -39.53 30.16 32.10
CA ASP A 181 -39.05 30.24 30.71
C ASP A 181 -37.51 30.25 30.61
N ALA A 182 -36.82 30.85 31.59
CA ALA A 182 -35.37 30.87 31.63
C ALA A 182 -34.78 29.51 32.05
N THR A 183 -35.39 28.84 33.03
CA THR A 183 -34.95 27.53 33.53
C THR A 183 -35.25 26.41 32.54
N THR A 184 -36.42 26.42 31.88
CA THR A 184 -36.75 25.45 30.82
C THR A 184 -35.77 25.53 29.64
N ARG A 185 -35.42 26.73 29.16
CA ARG A 185 -34.38 26.93 28.13
C ARG A 185 -32.99 26.46 28.56
N GLN A 186 -32.65 26.58 29.85
CA GLN A 186 -31.39 26.03 30.37
C GLN A 186 -31.41 24.50 30.42
N LEU A 187 -32.53 23.89 30.83
CA LEU A 187 -32.71 22.43 30.80
C LEU A 187 -32.65 21.87 29.38
N GLU A 188 -33.25 22.54 28.40
CA GLU A 188 -33.16 22.16 26.99
C GLU A 188 -31.72 22.24 26.47
N ARG A 189 -30.99 23.32 26.79
CA ARG A 189 -29.57 23.47 26.44
C ARG A 189 -28.70 22.38 27.07
N LEU A 190 -28.95 22.01 28.33
CA LEU A 190 -28.21 20.96 29.03
C LEU A 190 -28.55 19.56 28.50
N ARG A 191 -29.81 19.29 28.13
CA ARG A 191 -30.20 18.06 27.43
C ARG A 191 -29.45 17.93 26.12
N LYS A 192 -29.50 18.97 25.28
CA LYS A 192 -28.77 19.00 24.01
C LYS A 192 -27.26 18.80 24.18
N GLN A 193 -26.63 19.45 25.16
CA GLN A 193 -25.20 19.24 25.43
C GLN A 193 -24.86 17.81 25.86
N ARG A 194 -25.75 17.14 26.60
CA ARG A 194 -25.60 15.73 26.96
C ARG A 194 -25.78 14.83 25.75
N ASP A 195 -26.76 15.10 24.89
CA ASP A 195 -27.04 14.31 23.71
C ASP A 195 -25.93 14.47 22.64
N ASP A 196 -25.41 15.70 22.45
CA ASP A 196 -24.22 15.99 21.64
C ASP A 196 -22.98 15.24 22.17
N ALA A 197 -22.80 15.14 23.50
CA ALA A 197 -21.68 14.42 24.12
C ALA A 197 -21.82 12.88 24.02
N LEU A 198 -23.05 12.35 24.11
CA LEU A 198 -23.32 10.93 23.87
C LEU A 198 -23.03 10.56 22.41
N HIS A 199 -23.46 11.39 21.44
CA HIS A 199 -23.12 11.18 20.04
C HIS A 199 -21.61 11.16 19.80
N GLN A 200 -20.85 12.09 20.41
CA GLN A 200 -19.39 12.09 20.30
C GLN A 200 -18.74 10.85 20.93
N ARG A 201 -19.24 10.38 22.07
CA ARG A 201 -18.78 9.14 22.70
C ARG A 201 -18.97 7.94 21.75
N ASP A 202 -20.15 7.82 21.15
CA ASP A 202 -20.52 6.69 20.31
C ASP A 202 -19.78 6.73 18.96
N GLU A 203 -19.56 7.94 18.43
CA GLU A 203 -18.70 8.17 17.26
C GLU A 203 -17.23 7.81 17.53
N PHE A 204 -16.68 8.13 18.71
CA PHE A 204 -15.34 7.68 19.08
C PHE A 204 -15.27 6.18 19.37
N SER A 205 -16.30 5.56 19.95
CA SER A 205 -16.37 4.10 20.14
C SER A 205 -16.29 3.38 18.81
N THR A 206 -17.12 3.77 17.85
CA THR A 206 -17.14 3.18 16.49
C THR A 206 -15.83 3.43 15.74
N GLN A 207 -15.16 4.57 15.92
CA GLN A 207 -13.81 4.81 15.38
C GLN A 207 -12.75 3.90 16.03
N ILE A 208 -12.81 3.67 17.33
CA ILE A 208 -11.88 2.76 18.03
C ILE A 208 -12.11 1.31 17.60
N GLU A 209 -13.36 0.87 17.46
CA GLU A 209 -13.71 -0.47 16.94
C GLU A 209 -13.32 -0.65 15.46
N ALA A 210 -13.39 0.40 14.64
CA ALA A 210 -12.88 0.36 13.29
C ALA A 210 -11.34 0.24 13.28
N LEU A 211 -10.66 1.02 14.13
CA LEU A 211 -9.20 0.97 14.25
C LEU A 211 -8.67 -0.34 14.85
N SER A 212 -9.42 -1.01 15.75
CA SER A 212 -9.04 -2.33 16.25
C SER A 212 -9.20 -3.39 15.17
N LYS A 213 -10.29 -3.37 14.39
CA LYS A 213 -10.48 -4.25 13.22
C LYS A 213 -9.41 -4.02 12.14
N ILE A 214 -8.94 -2.78 11.96
CA ILE A 214 -7.84 -2.45 11.04
C ILE A 214 -6.48 -3.00 11.53
N ARG A 215 -6.28 -3.29 12.83
CA ARG A 215 -4.99 -3.81 13.31
C ARG A 215 -4.70 -5.23 12.82
N HIS A 216 -5.73 -6.08 12.70
CA HIS A 216 -5.67 -7.39 12.06
C HIS A 216 -5.45 -7.28 10.53
N THR A 217 -4.34 -6.64 10.16
CA THR A 217 -3.86 -6.53 8.79
C THR A 217 -3.33 -7.88 8.31
N GLU A 218 -3.24 -8.02 6.99
CA GLU A 218 -2.60 -9.15 6.30
C GLU A 218 -1.22 -9.51 6.90
N ALA A 219 -0.47 -8.54 7.43
CA ALA A 219 0.83 -8.77 8.05
C ALA A 219 0.76 -9.42 9.44
N GLU A 220 -0.30 -9.15 10.24
CA GLU A 220 -0.52 -9.86 11.50
C GLU A 220 -0.99 -11.30 11.22
N LEU A 221 -1.90 -11.48 10.25
CA LEU A 221 -2.35 -12.82 9.82
C LEU A 221 -1.21 -13.65 9.21
N ALA A 222 -0.32 -13.05 8.42
CA ALA A 222 0.86 -13.74 7.89
C ALA A 222 1.83 -14.16 9.00
N LEU A 223 2.04 -13.32 10.03
CA LEU A 223 2.85 -13.66 11.20
C LEU A 223 2.21 -14.78 12.02
N GLU A 224 0.89 -14.74 12.22
CA GLU A 224 0.13 -15.80 12.90
C GLU A 224 0.24 -17.14 12.15
N GLN A 225 0.02 -17.14 10.82
CA GLN A 225 0.21 -18.33 9.97
C GLN A 225 1.65 -18.85 10.03
N GLN A 226 2.65 -17.97 9.98
CA GLN A 226 4.06 -18.35 10.10
C GLN A 226 4.36 -18.96 11.49
N SER A 227 3.75 -18.42 12.57
CA SER A 227 3.91 -18.96 13.92
C SER A 227 3.32 -20.37 14.05
N LEU A 228 2.14 -20.61 13.47
CA LEU A 228 1.51 -21.93 13.42
C LEU A 228 2.35 -22.94 12.61
N GLN A 229 2.97 -22.51 11.51
CA GLN A 229 3.89 -23.35 10.73
C GLN A 229 5.15 -23.73 11.53
N TYR A 230 5.73 -22.78 12.28
CA TYR A 230 6.87 -23.07 13.16
C TYR A 230 6.48 -23.97 14.33
N GLU A 231 5.30 -23.79 14.93
CA GLU A 231 4.81 -24.64 16.00
C GLU A 231 4.60 -26.08 15.51
N ALA A 232 3.92 -26.27 14.37
CA ALA A 232 3.76 -27.59 13.75
C ALA A 232 5.11 -28.25 13.41
N ARG A 233 6.09 -27.47 12.94
CA ARG A 233 7.46 -27.95 12.68
C ARG A 233 8.17 -28.37 13.98
N LEU A 234 8.03 -27.61 15.07
CA LEU A 234 8.56 -27.97 16.38
C LEU A 234 7.93 -29.26 16.89
N GLN A 235 6.59 -29.38 16.84
CA GLN A 235 5.87 -30.58 17.27
C GLN A 235 6.29 -31.83 16.47
N THR A 236 6.51 -31.73 15.15
CA THR A 236 7.01 -32.85 14.34
C THR A 236 8.47 -33.22 14.67
N GLN A 237 9.33 -32.23 14.91
CA GLN A 237 10.71 -32.47 15.35
C GLN A 237 10.77 -33.12 16.74
N GLU A 238 9.96 -32.65 17.70
CA GLU A 238 9.83 -33.28 19.01
C GLU A 238 9.30 -34.71 18.93
N SER A 239 8.32 -34.97 18.06
CA SER A 239 7.78 -36.31 17.84
C SER A 239 8.87 -37.25 17.30
N LEU A 240 9.64 -36.81 16.31
CA LEU A 240 10.78 -37.56 15.76
C LEU A 240 11.87 -37.80 16.81
N ILE A 241 12.20 -36.79 17.64
CA ILE A 241 13.14 -36.93 18.75
C ILE A 241 12.62 -37.98 19.74
N LYS A 242 11.36 -37.87 20.17
CA LYS A 242 10.71 -38.86 21.06
C LYS A 242 10.77 -40.26 20.45
N GLU A 243 10.49 -40.42 19.16
CA GLU A 243 10.59 -41.72 18.49
C GLU A 243 12.03 -42.26 18.50
N LEU A 244 13.01 -41.48 18.02
CA LEU A 244 14.42 -41.87 18.01
C LEU A 244 14.96 -42.18 19.42
N THR A 245 14.57 -41.41 20.43
CA THR A 245 14.92 -41.68 21.84
C THR A 245 14.27 -42.99 22.33
N THR A 246 13.02 -43.31 21.95
CA THR A 246 12.42 -44.61 22.28
C THR A 246 13.05 -45.78 21.52
N GLN A 247 13.51 -45.58 20.28
CA GLN A 247 14.26 -46.59 19.53
C GLN A 247 15.63 -46.84 20.20
N LEU A 248 16.36 -45.78 20.56
CA LEU A 248 17.62 -45.88 21.31
C LEU A 248 17.42 -46.56 22.67
N ALA A 249 16.39 -46.20 23.43
CA ALA A 249 16.08 -46.83 24.72
C ALA A 249 15.68 -48.32 24.59
N ARG A 250 15.17 -48.76 23.44
CA ARG A 250 14.95 -50.19 23.12
C ARG A 250 16.24 -50.91 22.74
N VAL A 251 17.18 -50.23 22.06
CA VAL A 251 18.45 -50.82 21.60
C VAL A 251 19.53 -50.83 22.71
N GLU A 252 19.55 -49.84 23.59
CA GLU A 252 20.51 -49.75 24.70
C GLU A 252 20.59 -51.00 25.60
N PRO A 253 19.49 -51.63 26.06
CA PRO A 253 19.57 -52.87 26.85
C PRO A 253 20.13 -54.05 26.04
N LEU A 254 19.90 -54.11 24.71
CA LEU A 254 20.51 -55.13 23.86
C LEU A 254 22.03 -54.90 23.75
N ALA A 255 22.47 -53.64 23.58
CA ALA A 255 23.88 -53.27 23.57
C ALA A 255 24.58 -53.54 24.92
N ARG A 256 23.91 -53.26 26.05
CA ARG A 256 24.43 -53.53 27.40
C ARG A 256 24.43 -55.02 27.76
N SER A 257 23.58 -55.86 27.16
CA SER A 257 23.46 -57.28 27.48
C SER A 257 24.65 -58.15 27.01
N GLY A 258 25.55 -57.63 26.16
CA GLY A 258 26.78 -58.32 25.74
C GLY A 258 26.60 -59.60 24.91
N THR A 259 25.37 -60.00 24.61
CA THR A 259 25.00 -61.27 23.95
C THR A 259 24.77 -61.15 22.45
N THR A 260 24.68 -59.93 21.90
CA THR A 260 24.70 -59.71 20.44
C THR A 260 26.13 -59.67 19.91
N SER A 261 26.88 -60.77 20.13
CA SER A 261 28.05 -61.11 19.31
C SER A 261 27.60 -61.56 17.91
N SER A 262 26.76 -60.76 17.24
CA SER A 262 26.80 -60.69 15.79
C SER A 262 28.10 -59.97 15.46
N LEU A 263 29.17 -60.76 15.36
CA LEU A 263 30.37 -60.40 14.63
C LEU A 263 29.96 -60.22 13.17
N HIS A 264 29.33 -59.08 12.87
CA HIS A 264 29.66 -58.34 11.67
C HIS A 264 31.15 -58.07 11.79
N PHE A 265 31.94 -59.02 11.29
CA PHE A 265 33.24 -58.70 10.76
C PHE A 265 32.98 -57.53 9.81
N LEU A 266 33.34 -56.33 10.25
CA LEU A 266 33.63 -55.20 9.39
C LEU A 266 34.74 -55.70 8.49
N THR A 267 34.33 -56.37 7.41
CA THR A 267 35.22 -56.76 6.33
C THR A 267 35.90 -55.47 5.91
N ARG A 268 37.19 -55.56 5.62
CA ARG A 268 37.98 -54.39 5.24
C ARG A 268 37.31 -53.60 4.11
N GLU A 269 36.60 -54.30 3.24
CA GLU A 269 35.71 -53.78 2.20
C GLU A 269 34.56 -52.90 2.72
N ALA A 270 33.82 -53.31 3.76
CA ALA A 270 32.76 -52.50 4.35
C ALA A 270 33.30 -51.21 5.00
N ALA A 271 34.44 -51.29 5.69
CA ALA A 271 35.10 -50.12 6.27
C ALA A 271 35.68 -49.18 5.18
N ASP A 272 36.23 -49.74 4.10
CA ASP A 272 36.70 -48.97 2.95
C ASP A 272 35.52 -48.34 2.17
N GLU A 273 34.34 -48.98 2.12
CA GLU A 273 33.13 -48.43 1.52
C GLU A 273 32.48 -47.32 2.34
N GLU A 274 32.34 -47.50 3.66
CA GLU A 274 31.89 -46.45 4.59
C GLU A 274 32.82 -45.22 4.51
N LYS A 275 34.14 -45.45 4.49
CA LYS A 275 35.12 -44.37 4.30
C LYS A 275 34.91 -43.63 2.98
N ARG A 276 34.69 -44.33 1.85
CA ARG A 276 34.37 -43.69 0.56
C ARG A 276 33.04 -42.95 0.60
N ALA A 277 32.05 -43.41 1.37
CA ALA A 277 30.79 -42.69 1.56
C ALA A 277 31.01 -41.38 2.34
N LEU A 278 31.73 -41.43 3.46
CA LEU A 278 32.11 -40.26 4.24
C LEU A 278 32.96 -39.26 3.44
N GLU A 279 33.89 -39.75 2.60
CA GLU A 279 34.67 -38.89 1.70
C GLU A 279 33.79 -38.20 0.64
N ARG A 280 32.82 -38.93 0.05
CA ARG A 280 31.82 -38.37 -0.87
C ARG A 280 30.94 -37.32 -0.20
N ASP A 281 30.46 -37.59 1.01
CA ASP A 281 29.58 -36.65 1.72
C ASP A 281 30.34 -35.43 2.24
N LEU A 282 31.58 -35.60 2.74
CA LEU A 282 32.47 -34.48 3.03
C LEU A 282 32.75 -33.60 1.80
N GLN A 283 32.81 -34.18 0.61
CA GLN A 283 32.94 -33.41 -0.63
C GLN A 283 31.66 -32.63 -0.95
N LYS A 284 30.47 -33.28 -0.90
CA LYS A 284 29.16 -32.59 -1.06
C LYS A 284 29.01 -31.43 -0.08
N TRP A 285 29.33 -31.63 1.21
CA TRP A 285 29.26 -30.58 2.22
C TRP A 285 30.21 -29.41 1.94
N LYS A 286 31.44 -29.68 1.45
CA LYS A 286 32.37 -28.61 1.04
C LYS A 286 31.86 -27.80 -0.14
N ASP A 287 31.27 -28.46 -1.13
CA ASP A 287 30.75 -27.77 -2.32
C ASP A 287 29.47 -26.98 -1.99
N ALA A 288 28.55 -27.53 -1.19
CA ALA A 288 27.39 -26.81 -0.67
C ALA A 288 27.76 -25.62 0.24
N VAL A 289 28.85 -25.72 1.03
CA VAL A 289 29.39 -24.59 1.80
C VAL A 289 29.98 -23.51 0.89
N ARG A 290 30.64 -23.91 -0.22
CA ARG A 290 31.16 -22.96 -1.21
C ARG A 290 30.02 -22.20 -1.90
N GLU A 291 29.00 -22.91 -2.36
CA GLU A 291 27.80 -22.34 -2.97
C GLU A 291 27.07 -21.37 -2.03
N LYS A 292 26.91 -21.75 -0.75
CA LYS A 292 26.34 -20.86 0.29
C LYS A 292 27.22 -19.62 0.55
N HIS A 293 28.54 -19.74 0.47
CA HIS A 293 29.44 -18.58 0.55
C HIS A 293 29.35 -17.67 -0.68
N GLU A 294 29.25 -18.25 -1.88
CA GLU A 294 29.13 -17.48 -3.13
C GLU A 294 27.79 -16.74 -3.21
N THR A 295 26.68 -17.40 -2.88
CA THR A 295 25.35 -16.76 -2.80
C THR A 295 25.26 -15.70 -1.71
N THR A 296 25.86 -15.92 -0.53
CA THR A 296 25.97 -14.89 0.52
C THR A 296 26.79 -13.70 0.01
N ALA A 297 27.95 -13.92 -0.61
CA ALA A 297 28.78 -12.85 -1.15
C ALA A 297 28.12 -12.08 -2.31
N GLN A 298 27.20 -12.70 -3.08
CA GLN A 298 26.36 -12.00 -4.05
C GLN A 298 25.29 -11.13 -3.37
N LYS A 299 24.64 -11.65 -2.32
CA LYS A 299 23.66 -10.89 -1.52
C LYS A 299 24.31 -9.69 -0.82
N ASP A 300 25.49 -9.85 -0.24
CA ASP A 300 26.25 -8.77 0.40
C ASP A 300 26.62 -7.65 -0.59
N LYS A 301 27.05 -8.01 -1.82
CA LYS A 301 27.28 -7.04 -2.90
C LYS A 301 26.00 -6.29 -3.25
N ARG A 302 24.87 -6.99 -3.37
CA ARG A 302 23.58 -6.37 -3.71
C ARG A 302 23.07 -5.45 -2.61
N ILE A 303 23.28 -5.80 -1.34
CA ILE A 303 22.99 -4.93 -0.19
C ILE A 303 23.85 -3.67 -0.25
N ALA A 304 25.16 -3.79 -0.54
CA ALA A 304 26.05 -2.64 -0.66
C ALA A 304 25.66 -1.69 -1.81
N GLU A 305 25.24 -2.22 -2.96
CA GLU A 305 24.68 -1.43 -4.07
C GLU A 305 23.41 -0.68 -3.65
N LEU A 306 22.45 -1.36 -3.01
CA LEU A 306 21.19 -0.76 -2.57
C LEU A 306 21.44 0.31 -1.50
N GLU A 307 22.33 0.07 -0.54
CA GLU A 307 22.75 1.08 0.42
C GLU A 307 23.38 2.32 -0.25
N GLN A 308 24.17 2.13 -1.31
CA GLN A 308 24.76 3.24 -2.06
C GLN A 308 23.67 4.05 -2.75
N THR A 309 22.77 3.40 -3.51
CA THR A 309 21.65 4.09 -4.16
C THR A 309 20.74 4.82 -3.16
N GLU A 310 20.53 4.28 -1.95
CA GLU A 310 19.77 5.00 -0.92
C GLU A 310 20.53 6.22 -0.38
N LYS A 311 21.86 6.14 -0.22
CA LYS A 311 22.70 7.29 0.15
C LYS A 311 22.64 8.38 -0.91
N ASP A 312 22.73 8.02 -2.19
CA ASP A 312 22.67 8.95 -3.32
C ASP A 312 21.28 9.62 -3.43
N LEU A 313 20.19 8.86 -3.37
CA LEU A 313 18.82 9.41 -3.35
C LEU A 313 18.56 10.32 -2.13
N ARG A 314 19.14 10.02 -0.96
CA ARG A 314 19.08 10.90 0.22
C ARG A 314 19.87 12.20 0.01
N LEU A 315 20.99 12.18 -0.73
CA LEU A 315 21.74 13.38 -1.09
C LEU A 315 20.95 14.24 -2.09
N GLU A 316 20.37 13.63 -3.13
CA GLU A 316 19.51 14.32 -4.11
C GLU A 316 18.28 14.97 -3.44
N LEU A 317 17.58 14.23 -2.58
CA LEU A 317 16.42 14.76 -1.84
C LEU A 317 16.82 15.94 -0.95
N ASN A 318 17.97 15.88 -0.27
CA ASN A 318 18.47 17.00 0.52
C ASN A 318 18.85 18.21 -0.36
N ALA A 319 19.46 17.99 -1.52
CA ALA A 319 19.77 19.05 -2.48
C ALA A 319 18.51 19.73 -3.03
N GLU A 320 17.43 18.98 -3.28
CA GLU A 320 16.15 19.56 -3.72
C GLU A 320 15.42 20.27 -2.57
N ILE A 321 15.53 19.78 -1.33
CA ILE A 321 15.07 20.50 -0.13
C ILE A 321 15.84 21.82 0.05
N GLU A 322 17.14 21.86 -0.25
CA GLU A 322 17.92 23.10 -0.22
C GLU A 322 17.57 24.04 -1.38
N ARG A 323 17.41 23.52 -2.60
CA ARG A 323 16.95 24.29 -3.77
C ARG A 323 15.58 24.92 -3.53
N SER A 324 14.60 24.16 -3.07
CA SER A 324 13.27 24.66 -2.73
C SER A 324 13.30 25.68 -1.57
N LYS A 325 14.13 25.48 -0.54
CA LYS A 325 14.37 26.50 0.50
C LYS A 325 14.97 27.79 -0.08
N GLN A 326 15.92 27.70 -1.01
CA GLN A 326 16.52 28.87 -1.68
C GLN A 326 15.48 29.61 -2.53
N VAL A 327 14.65 28.90 -3.30
CA VAL A 327 13.54 29.48 -4.08
C VAL A 327 12.51 30.15 -3.16
N LEU A 328 12.11 29.51 -2.06
CA LEU A 328 11.20 30.10 -1.07
C LEU A 328 11.82 31.31 -0.34
N ALA A 329 13.12 31.30 -0.09
CA ALA A 329 13.84 32.44 0.50
C ALA A 329 13.96 33.61 -0.51
N ALA A 330 14.20 33.32 -1.79
CA ALA A 330 14.19 34.31 -2.86
C ALA A 330 12.80 34.93 -3.06
N ALA A 331 11.74 34.12 -3.06
CA ALA A 331 10.35 34.58 -3.13
C ALA A 331 9.87 35.35 -1.87
N ARG A 332 10.59 35.23 -0.75
CA ARG A 332 10.36 36.00 0.50
C ARG A 332 11.19 37.28 0.59
N ARG A 333 12.23 37.46 -0.23
CA ARG A 333 12.82 38.79 -0.43
C ARG A 333 11.78 39.63 -1.15
N GLU A 334 11.62 40.86 -0.68
CA GLU A 334 10.43 41.67 -0.92
C GLU A 334 10.06 41.74 -2.40
N PRO A 335 8.78 41.50 -2.78
CA PRO A 335 8.37 41.74 -4.14
C PRO A 335 8.61 43.22 -4.47
N PRO A 336 9.12 43.56 -5.68
CA PRO A 336 9.26 44.95 -6.08
C PRO A 336 7.91 45.66 -5.89
N PRO A 337 7.88 46.81 -5.21
CA PRO A 337 6.62 47.41 -4.77
C PRO A 337 5.75 47.82 -5.96
N SER A 338 4.44 47.66 -5.79
CA SER A 338 3.36 48.02 -6.73
C SER A 338 3.19 47.13 -7.98
N ALA A 339 2.35 46.09 -7.86
CA ALA A 339 1.11 46.00 -8.65
C ALA A 339 0.10 44.97 -8.09
N THR A 340 -1.11 45.46 -7.76
CA THR A 340 -2.40 44.74 -7.82
C THR A 340 -2.49 43.25 -7.47
N ARG A 341 -2.60 43.00 -6.16
CA ARG A 341 -3.66 42.21 -5.50
C ARG A 341 -4.62 41.41 -6.41
N GLY A 342 -4.22 40.22 -6.81
CA GLY A 342 -5.11 39.13 -7.22
C GLY A 342 -4.63 37.84 -6.57
N LYS A 343 -5.54 37.01 -6.00
CA LYS A 343 -5.15 35.66 -5.53
C LYS A 343 -4.56 34.92 -6.73
N PRO A 344 -3.31 34.42 -6.68
CA PRO A 344 -2.88 33.47 -7.68
C PRO A 344 -3.67 32.18 -7.46
N ARG A 345 -4.71 31.97 -8.29
CA ARG A 345 -4.83 30.63 -8.90
C ARG A 345 -3.42 30.27 -9.40
N PRO A 346 -2.90 29.05 -9.18
CA PRO A 346 -1.61 28.68 -9.71
C PRO A 346 -1.63 29.01 -11.20
N LYS A 347 -0.78 29.95 -11.60
CA LYS A 347 -0.76 30.47 -12.95
C LYS A 347 -0.06 29.40 -13.76
N GLY A 348 -0.84 28.42 -14.20
CA GLY A 348 -0.45 27.29 -15.05
C GLY A 348 -0.06 27.79 -16.43
N GLY A 349 0.93 28.67 -16.49
CA GLY A 349 1.59 29.03 -17.72
C GLY A 349 2.49 27.88 -18.10
N ASN A 350 1.99 26.99 -18.95
CA ASN A 350 2.62 26.39 -20.13
C ASN A 350 4.16 26.22 -20.11
N LYS A 351 4.78 25.87 -18.98
CA LYS A 351 6.24 25.76 -18.89
C LYS A 351 6.74 24.34 -19.09
N ASP A 352 5.95 23.36 -18.66
CA ASP A 352 6.19 21.95 -18.89
C ASP A 352 4.84 21.27 -19.22
N GLU A 353 4.20 21.72 -20.30
CA GLU A 353 3.14 20.93 -20.95
C GLU A 353 3.85 19.71 -21.55
N THR A 354 3.78 18.59 -20.81
CA THR A 354 4.51 17.35 -21.15
C THR A 354 4.05 16.84 -22.52
N PRO A 355 4.87 16.05 -23.25
CA PRO A 355 4.47 15.55 -24.56
C PRO A 355 3.15 14.75 -24.49
N GLU A 356 2.90 14.04 -23.40
CA GLU A 356 1.64 13.33 -23.12
C GLU A 356 0.46 14.30 -23.01
N GLY A 357 0.62 15.43 -22.30
CA GLY A 357 -0.42 16.45 -22.15
C GLY A 357 -0.89 17.04 -23.49
N ARG A 358 0.03 17.19 -24.47
CA ARG A 358 -0.33 17.63 -25.83
C ARG A 358 -1.10 16.57 -26.61
N VAL A 359 -0.73 15.30 -26.43
CA VAL A 359 -1.42 14.17 -27.07
C VAL A 359 -2.83 14.02 -26.49
N ILE A 360 -2.99 14.09 -25.17
CA ILE A 360 -4.30 14.10 -24.50
C ILE A 360 -5.16 15.23 -25.06
N ARG A 361 -4.65 16.46 -25.05
CA ARG A 361 -5.37 17.63 -25.58
C ARG A 361 -5.77 17.48 -27.04
N PHE A 362 -4.92 16.91 -27.89
CA PHE A 362 -5.27 16.61 -29.28
C PHE A 362 -6.42 15.60 -29.40
N TYR A 363 -6.48 14.59 -28.54
CA TYR A 363 -7.64 13.69 -28.48
C TYR A 363 -8.90 14.38 -27.95
N GLU A 364 -8.79 15.24 -26.94
CA GLU A 364 -9.91 16.04 -26.43
C GLU A 364 -10.48 16.97 -27.51
N ASP A 365 -9.61 17.71 -28.21
CA ASP A 365 -9.98 18.63 -29.30
C ASP A 365 -10.57 17.91 -30.54
N THR A 366 -10.18 16.64 -30.80
CA THR A 366 -10.67 15.87 -31.97
C THR A 366 -11.92 15.01 -31.69
N THR A 367 -12.14 14.61 -30.44
CA THR A 367 -13.29 13.76 -30.05
C THR A 367 -14.40 14.50 -29.32
N ASN A 368 -14.15 15.75 -28.90
CA ASN A 368 -15.00 16.53 -28.00
C ASN A 368 -15.28 15.85 -26.64
N LEU A 369 -14.38 14.94 -26.22
CA LEU A 369 -14.43 14.22 -24.95
C LEU A 369 -13.31 14.73 -24.04
N LEU A 370 -13.66 15.54 -23.04
CA LEU A 370 -12.73 16.10 -22.04
C LEU A 370 -12.56 15.13 -20.87
N VAL A 371 -11.33 14.80 -20.47
CA VAL A 371 -11.04 13.93 -19.31
C VAL A 371 -10.66 14.78 -18.10
N THR A 372 -11.64 15.07 -17.25
CA THR A 372 -11.50 16.03 -16.14
C THR A 372 -10.82 15.48 -14.90
N ASN A 373 -10.90 14.17 -14.67
CA ASN A 373 -10.31 13.49 -13.53
C ASN A 373 -9.97 12.04 -13.89
N HIS A 374 -8.91 11.52 -13.30
CA HIS A 374 -8.45 10.14 -13.46
C HIS A 374 -8.08 9.60 -12.08
N VAL A 375 -8.75 8.54 -11.65
CA VAL A 375 -8.53 7.85 -10.38
C VAL A 375 -8.17 6.41 -10.68
N VAL A 376 -7.05 5.95 -10.14
CA VAL A 376 -6.60 4.57 -10.27
C VAL A 376 -6.83 3.86 -8.94
N GLU A 377 -7.57 2.75 -8.97
CA GLU A 377 -7.89 1.90 -7.84
C GLU A 377 -7.17 0.55 -8.00
N ARG A 378 -6.74 -0.06 -6.89
CA ARG A 378 -6.14 -1.41 -6.96
C ARG A 378 -7.24 -2.41 -7.35
N SER A 379 -6.99 -3.22 -8.38
CA SER A 379 -7.89 -4.32 -8.76
C SER A 379 -8.15 -5.24 -7.55
N PRO A 380 -9.38 -5.76 -7.39
CA PRO A 380 -9.68 -6.77 -6.36
C PRO A 380 -9.02 -8.13 -6.68
N TYR A 381 -8.64 -8.37 -7.93
CA TYR A 381 -7.99 -9.60 -8.37
C TYR A 381 -6.46 -9.49 -8.16
N PRO A 382 -5.84 -10.35 -7.34
CA PRO A 382 -4.42 -10.22 -6.99
C PRO A 382 -3.48 -10.54 -8.16
N ASP A 383 -3.90 -11.42 -9.05
CA ASP A 383 -3.09 -11.91 -10.19
C ASP A 383 -3.08 -10.91 -11.37
N VAL A 384 -4.05 -10.00 -11.40
CA VAL A 384 -4.15 -8.95 -12.41
C VAL A 384 -3.28 -7.77 -11.99
N THR A 385 -2.12 -7.63 -12.63
CA THR A 385 -1.19 -6.51 -12.39
C THR A 385 -1.78 -5.15 -12.78
N ASP A 386 -2.74 -5.15 -13.71
CA ASP A 386 -3.47 -3.95 -14.14
C ASP A 386 -4.39 -3.41 -13.04
N GLN A 387 -4.43 -2.08 -12.94
CA GLN A 387 -5.23 -1.37 -11.94
C GLN A 387 -6.55 -0.90 -12.54
N ASP A 388 -7.62 -0.93 -11.75
CA ASP A 388 -8.93 -0.41 -12.15
C ASP A 388 -8.82 1.11 -12.36
N ALA A 389 -9.27 1.60 -13.52
CA ALA A 389 -9.11 3.00 -13.91
C ALA A 389 -10.47 3.68 -14.09
N SER A 390 -10.73 4.71 -13.28
CA SER A 390 -11.96 5.50 -13.31
C SER A 390 -11.69 6.89 -13.89
N PHE A 391 -12.32 7.19 -15.02
CA PHE A 391 -12.22 8.46 -15.74
C PHE A 391 -13.51 9.26 -15.59
N THR A 392 -13.43 10.51 -15.14
CA THR A 392 -14.58 11.44 -15.15
C THR A 392 -14.53 12.26 -16.43
N CYS A 393 -15.45 11.99 -17.33
CA CYS A 393 -15.49 12.53 -18.68
C CYS A 393 -16.63 13.53 -18.86
N VAL A 394 -16.41 14.52 -19.73
CA VAL A 394 -17.44 15.44 -20.22
C VAL A 394 -17.41 15.38 -21.74
N TYR A 395 -18.45 14.83 -22.34
CA TYR A 395 -18.62 14.86 -23.79
C TYR A 395 -19.47 16.07 -24.17
N THR A 396 -19.06 16.86 -25.17
CA THR A 396 -19.83 18.02 -25.65
C THR A 396 -20.15 17.85 -27.12
N HIS A 397 -21.43 17.90 -27.51
CA HIS A 397 -21.81 17.82 -28.92
C HIS A 397 -21.65 19.19 -29.60
N SER A 398 -20.94 19.22 -30.73
CA SER A 398 -20.48 20.47 -31.37
C SER A 398 -21.59 21.35 -31.95
N GLU A 399 -22.68 20.75 -32.44
CA GLU A 399 -23.77 21.50 -33.09
C GLU A 399 -24.81 22.01 -32.07
N THR A 400 -25.13 21.20 -31.07
CA THR A 400 -26.20 21.47 -30.10
C THR A 400 -25.67 22.16 -28.84
N ASN A 401 -24.35 22.12 -28.59
CA ASN A 401 -23.70 22.53 -27.34
C ASN A 401 -24.20 21.78 -26.09
N ASN A 402 -24.92 20.67 -26.28
CA ASN A 402 -25.34 19.78 -25.20
C ASN A 402 -24.11 19.05 -24.64
N ALA A 403 -23.97 19.02 -23.31
CA ALA A 403 -22.89 18.35 -22.63
C ALA A 403 -23.41 17.21 -21.75
N LEU A 404 -22.73 16.06 -21.80
CA LEU A 404 -23.03 14.88 -20.98
C LEU A 404 -21.85 14.59 -20.05
N ASN A 405 -22.11 14.65 -18.75
CA ASN A 405 -21.14 14.34 -17.70
C ASN A 405 -21.29 12.88 -17.28
N PHE A 406 -20.21 12.10 -17.25
CA PHE A 406 -20.26 10.69 -16.85
C PHE A 406 -18.91 10.19 -16.33
N THR A 407 -18.92 9.02 -15.71
CA THR A 407 -17.70 8.26 -15.38
C THR A 407 -17.66 6.97 -16.18
N LEU A 408 -16.48 6.67 -16.73
CA LEU A 408 -16.13 5.35 -17.26
C LEU A 408 -15.16 4.69 -16.28
N ARG A 409 -15.55 3.56 -15.68
CA ARG A 409 -14.64 2.69 -14.92
C ARG A 409 -14.24 1.50 -15.78
N LEU A 410 -12.97 1.38 -16.11
CA LEU A 410 -12.36 0.19 -16.68
C LEU A 410 -12.02 -0.76 -15.53
N PHE A 411 -12.48 -2.00 -15.63
CA PHE A 411 -12.24 -3.07 -14.67
C PHE A 411 -12.17 -4.42 -15.39
N TRP A 412 -11.59 -5.42 -14.74
CA TRP A 412 -11.61 -6.80 -15.22
C TRP A 412 -12.77 -7.56 -14.58
N ASP A 413 -13.43 -8.41 -15.37
CA ASP A 413 -14.58 -9.20 -14.93
C ASP A 413 -14.42 -10.64 -15.44
N GLU A 414 -14.62 -11.61 -14.56
CA GLU A 414 -14.52 -13.04 -14.88
C GLU A 414 -15.78 -13.47 -15.65
N LEU A 415 -15.61 -13.89 -16.90
CA LEU A 415 -16.66 -14.56 -17.65
C LEU A 415 -16.42 -16.08 -17.62
N PRO A 416 -17.43 -16.90 -17.29
CA PRO A 416 -17.30 -18.34 -17.38
C PRO A 416 -17.23 -18.73 -18.86
N ASN A 417 -16.04 -19.14 -19.30
CA ASN A 417 -15.83 -19.63 -20.65
C ASN A 417 -16.41 -21.05 -20.81
N GLU A 418 -16.72 -21.47 -22.05
CA GLU A 418 -17.25 -22.81 -22.33
C GLU A 418 -16.28 -23.93 -21.91
N SER A 419 -14.97 -23.62 -21.85
CA SER A 419 -13.90 -24.50 -21.36
C SER A 419 -13.87 -24.68 -19.85
N GLY A 420 -14.63 -23.89 -19.08
CA GLY A 420 -14.64 -23.91 -17.61
C GLY A 420 -13.47 -23.16 -16.93
N GLU A 421 -12.47 -22.73 -17.69
CA GLU A 421 -11.43 -21.81 -17.21
C GLU A 421 -11.98 -20.36 -17.18
N PRO A 422 -11.71 -19.57 -16.14
CA PRO A 422 -12.21 -18.19 -16.04
C PRO A 422 -11.46 -17.29 -17.04
N GLU A 423 -12.17 -16.78 -18.05
CA GLU A 423 -11.61 -15.81 -18.97
C GLU A 423 -11.81 -14.40 -18.39
N MET A 424 -10.70 -13.73 -18.07
CA MET A 424 -10.68 -12.34 -17.64
C MET A 424 -10.95 -11.44 -18.84
N VAL A 425 -12.13 -10.80 -18.89
CA VAL A 425 -12.49 -9.87 -19.97
C VAL A 425 -12.58 -8.46 -19.42
N GLN A 426 -11.94 -7.51 -20.10
CA GLN A 426 -11.94 -6.12 -19.68
C GLN A 426 -13.26 -5.42 -20.05
N LYS A 427 -13.97 -4.93 -19.03
CA LYS A 427 -15.26 -4.25 -19.17
C LYS A 427 -15.16 -2.78 -18.76
N VAL A 428 -16.08 -1.99 -19.30
CA VAL A 428 -16.25 -0.57 -19.04
C VAL A 428 -17.63 -0.38 -18.42
N LYS A 429 -17.66 0.14 -17.19
CA LYS A 429 -18.89 0.57 -16.52
C LYS A 429 -19.11 2.06 -16.76
N TYR A 430 -20.20 2.39 -17.46
CA TYR A 430 -20.68 3.74 -17.62
C TYR A 430 -21.58 4.13 -16.45
N THR A 431 -21.40 5.34 -15.92
CA THR A 431 -22.25 5.93 -14.87
C THR A 431 -22.48 7.40 -15.19
N PRO A 432 -23.71 7.83 -15.54
CA PRO A 432 -24.00 9.23 -15.82
C PRO A 432 -24.03 10.07 -14.54
N HIS A 433 -23.68 11.35 -14.65
CA HIS A 433 -23.68 12.31 -13.55
C HIS A 433 -24.56 13.53 -13.87
N ASN A 434 -25.17 14.09 -12.83
CA ASN A 434 -25.96 15.34 -12.87
C ASN A 434 -27.18 15.34 -13.81
N LEU A 435 -27.61 14.18 -14.36
CA LEU A 435 -28.82 14.11 -15.21
C LEU A 435 -30.03 14.70 -14.49
N GLU A 436 -30.16 14.42 -13.20
CA GLU A 436 -30.40 15.38 -12.12
C GLU A 436 -31.01 16.75 -12.44
N HIS A 437 -30.21 17.56 -13.14
CA HIS A 437 -30.39 18.98 -13.37
C HIS A 437 -30.77 19.33 -14.82
N GLU A 438 -30.72 18.36 -15.73
CA GLU A 438 -31.10 18.52 -17.14
C GLU A 438 -32.62 18.41 -17.34
N SER A 439 -33.12 18.90 -18.48
CA SER A 439 -34.54 18.82 -18.83
C SER A 439 -35.02 17.37 -18.95
N PRO A 440 -36.31 17.07 -18.68
CA PRO A 440 -36.84 15.71 -18.84
C PRO A 440 -36.74 15.24 -20.30
N GLU A 441 -37.05 16.12 -21.26
CA GLU A 441 -36.94 15.86 -22.70
C GLU A 441 -35.53 15.39 -23.11
N PHE A 442 -34.48 15.95 -22.52
CA PHE A 442 -33.09 15.55 -22.76
C PHE A 442 -32.75 14.18 -22.13
N ARG A 443 -33.34 13.85 -20.96
CA ARG A 443 -33.15 12.53 -20.35
C ARG A 443 -33.85 11.44 -21.17
N ASP A 444 -35.02 11.76 -21.72
CA ASP A 444 -35.79 10.85 -22.55
C ASP A 444 -35.08 10.61 -23.90
N SER A 445 -34.48 11.64 -24.52
CA SER A 445 -33.73 11.50 -25.78
C SER A 445 -32.45 10.65 -25.65
N LEU A 446 -31.80 10.68 -24.48
CA LEU A 446 -30.63 9.84 -24.16
C LEU A 446 -30.95 8.33 -24.14
N GLY A 447 -32.20 7.94 -23.89
CA GLY A 447 -32.61 6.54 -23.81
C GLY A 447 -31.79 5.76 -22.77
N PHE A 448 -31.12 4.68 -23.18
CA PHE A 448 -30.32 3.85 -22.26
C PHE A 448 -29.10 4.57 -21.65
N LEU A 449 -28.62 5.66 -22.27
CA LEU A 449 -27.54 6.50 -21.74
C LEU A 449 -27.96 7.29 -20.48
N SER A 450 -29.24 7.28 -20.12
CA SER A 450 -29.73 7.80 -18.85
C SER A 450 -29.44 6.87 -17.65
N GLY A 451 -29.13 5.60 -17.91
CA GLY A 451 -28.89 4.57 -16.90
C GLY A 451 -27.41 4.21 -16.70
N VAL A 452 -27.14 3.44 -15.65
CA VAL A 452 -25.84 2.79 -15.41
C VAL A 452 -25.83 1.45 -16.17
N PHE A 453 -24.79 1.19 -16.96
CA PHE A 453 -24.62 -0.08 -17.67
C PHE A 453 -23.14 -0.43 -17.87
N THR A 454 -22.88 -1.66 -18.28
CA THR A 454 -21.55 -2.22 -18.53
C THR A 454 -21.48 -2.80 -19.94
N PHE A 455 -20.34 -2.60 -20.62
CA PHE A 455 -20.05 -3.14 -21.94
C PHE A 455 -18.56 -3.54 -22.03
N GLU A 456 -18.19 -4.35 -23.00
CA GLU A 456 -16.79 -4.77 -23.21
C GLU A 456 -15.93 -3.61 -23.72
N ARG A 457 -14.64 -3.57 -23.35
CA ARG A 457 -13.73 -2.49 -23.78
C ARG A 457 -13.72 -2.27 -25.30
N ASP A 458 -13.81 -3.33 -26.08
CA ASP A 458 -13.80 -3.25 -27.55
C ASP A 458 -15.00 -2.47 -28.11
N GLN A 459 -16.12 -2.44 -27.40
CA GLN A 459 -17.34 -1.71 -27.79
C GLN A 459 -17.29 -0.21 -27.46
N LEU A 460 -16.21 0.30 -26.86
CA LEU A 460 -16.06 1.71 -26.48
C LEU A 460 -16.23 2.69 -27.65
N HIS A 461 -15.81 2.31 -28.86
CA HIS A 461 -16.00 3.12 -30.06
C HIS A 461 -17.49 3.20 -30.48
N VAL A 462 -18.25 2.11 -30.30
CA VAL A 462 -19.70 2.07 -30.55
C VAL A 462 -20.44 2.93 -29.52
N PHE A 463 -20.02 2.86 -28.25
CA PHE A 463 -20.53 3.73 -27.18
C PHE A 463 -20.33 5.21 -27.52
N LEU A 464 -19.11 5.64 -27.87
CA LEU A 464 -18.83 7.05 -28.19
C LEU A 464 -19.64 7.53 -29.41
N LYS A 465 -19.77 6.71 -30.45
CA LYS A 465 -20.63 7.02 -31.60
C LYS A 465 -22.09 7.17 -31.17
N THR A 466 -22.58 6.30 -30.29
CA THR A 466 -23.97 6.35 -29.80
C THR A 466 -24.23 7.58 -28.95
N VAL A 467 -23.26 8.01 -28.13
CA VAL A 467 -23.33 9.27 -27.38
C VAL A 467 -23.41 10.47 -28.33
N ALA A 468 -22.60 10.49 -29.40
CA ALA A 468 -22.67 11.53 -30.42
C ALA A 468 -24.04 11.55 -31.14
N ASP A 469 -24.49 10.40 -31.66
CA ASP A 469 -25.78 10.25 -32.38
C ASP A 469 -26.99 10.61 -31.48
N ARG A 470 -26.91 10.45 -30.16
CA ARG A 470 -28.00 10.74 -29.19
C ARG A 470 -28.02 12.17 -28.66
N LEU A 471 -26.88 12.88 -28.69
CA LEU A 471 -26.77 14.29 -28.27
C LEU A 471 -26.90 15.28 -29.44
N GLY A 472 -26.82 14.77 -30.67
CA GLY A 472 -27.16 15.50 -31.88
C GLY A 472 -28.60 15.99 -31.92
N PRO A 473 -28.95 16.86 -32.89
CA PRO A 473 -30.33 17.20 -33.14
C PRO A 473 -31.12 15.90 -33.35
N PRO A 474 -32.36 15.78 -32.82
CA PRO A 474 -33.18 14.63 -33.12
C PRO A 474 -33.24 14.51 -34.64
N ARG A 475 -32.83 13.35 -35.18
CA ARG A 475 -33.04 13.08 -36.59
C ARG A 475 -34.54 13.21 -36.79
N VAL A 476 -34.94 14.28 -37.48
CA VAL A 476 -36.20 14.29 -38.21
C VAL A 476 -36.01 13.15 -39.19
N GLU A 477 -36.44 11.96 -38.80
CA GLU A 477 -36.59 10.85 -39.72
C GLU A 477 -37.41 11.45 -40.85
N ASP A 478 -36.81 11.53 -42.04
CA ASP A 478 -37.33 12.29 -43.16
C ASP A 478 -38.62 11.59 -43.59
N SER A 479 -39.72 12.02 -42.97
CA SER A 479 -40.82 11.14 -42.59
C SER A 479 -41.75 11.00 -43.78
N GLY A 480 -41.25 10.33 -44.81
CA GLY A 480 -41.85 10.23 -46.12
C GLY A 480 -42.59 11.50 -46.48
N ILE A 481 -41.88 12.57 -46.85
CA ILE A 481 -42.45 13.44 -47.88
C ILE A 481 -42.48 12.56 -49.13
N GLU A 482 -43.49 11.69 -49.18
CA GLU A 482 -44.13 11.24 -50.39
C GLU A 482 -44.55 12.54 -51.06
N GLU A 483 -43.63 13.08 -51.85
CA GLU A 483 -43.87 14.10 -52.83
C GLU A 483 -44.92 13.49 -53.75
N SER A 484 -46.18 13.69 -53.36
CA SER A 484 -47.36 13.18 -54.01
C SER A 484 -47.31 13.76 -55.40
N MET A 485 -46.82 12.93 -56.31
CA MET A 485 -46.55 13.27 -57.70
C MET A 485 -47.90 13.52 -58.35
N GLU A 486 -48.36 14.76 -58.21
CA GLU A 486 -49.63 15.25 -58.67
C GLU A 486 -49.62 15.14 -60.20
N MET A 487 -50.16 14.02 -60.70
CA MET A 487 -50.35 13.84 -62.14
C MET A 487 -51.42 14.82 -62.60
N ASP A 488 -50.97 15.95 -63.14
CA ASP A 488 -51.76 16.79 -64.04
C ASP A 488 -52.12 15.97 -65.30
N ASP A 489 -53.22 15.23 -65.23
CA ASP A 489 -53.88 14.66 -66.41
C ASP A 489 -54.40 15.82 -67.30
N SER A 490 -53.88 15.89 -68.53
CA SER A 490 -54.23 16.88 -69.58
C SER A 490 -54.83 16.22 -70.82
#